data_AF-A0A667GMG7-F1
#
_entry.id   AF-A0A667GMG7-F1
#
_cell.length_a   1.000
_cell.length_b   1.000
_cell.length_c   1.000
_cell.angle_alpha   90.00
_cell.angle_beta   90.00
_cell.angle_gamma   90.00
#
_symmetry.space_group_name_H-M   'P 1'
#
loop_
_entity.id
_entity.type
_entity.pdbx_description
1 polymer ?
#
loop_
_entity_poly.entity_id
_entity_poly.type
_entity_poly.pdbx_seq_one_letter_code
_entity_poly.pdbx_strand_id
1 'polypeptide(L)'
;MLSLPTWKCPPWTLNASLKRIRELQGAIMVASCVQMLVGFSGLIGFLMRYIGPLTIAPTISLVALPLFDSAGNNAGIHWGIAAMTIFLIVLFSQYLKNVAVPMPIYRGQKKCRVSKFYLFQVFPVLLALCISWLLCFVLTVTNTLPTAPTAYGHLARTDTKGDVLSRAPWFRFPYPGQWGLPTISLAGVFGIIAGVISSMVESVGDYYACARLVGAPPPPRHAVNRGIGIEGLGCLLAGAWGTGNGTTSYSENVGALGITRVSLLTRLPFWPTGEAGKGEQGVSLLTCLSQNSSGEFSEGTIETKI
;
A
#
# COMPACT_ATOMS: atom_id res chain seq x y z
N MET A 1 26.55 -17.15 20.80
CA MET A 1 27.37 -18.24 20.21
C MET A 1 26.51 -19.48 20.13
N LEU A 2 26.24 -19.99 18.92
CA LEU A 2 25.93 -21.40 18.59
C LEU A 2 25.90 -21.50 17.06
N SER A 3 27.06 -21.21 16.46
CA SER A 3 27.36 -21.46 15.05
C SER A 3 27.78 -22.92 14.86
N LEU A 4 26.89 -23.85 15.20
CA LEU A 4 27.15 -25.27 14.97
C LEU A 4 26.89 -25.61 13.50
N PRO A 5 27.81 -26.33 12.82
CA PRO A 5 27.72 -26.64 11.39
C PRO A 5 26.51 -27.50 11.02
N THR A 6 25.89 -28.18 12.00
CA THR A 6 24.74 -29.07 11.84
C THR A 6 23.44 -28.35 11.45
N TRP A 7 23.34 -27.04 11.69
CA TRP A 7 22.17 -26.22 11.37
C TRP A 7 22.42 -25.23 10.22
N LYS A 8 23.50 -25.42 9.45
CA LYS A 8 23.64 -24.71 8.17
C LYS A 8 22.63 -25.30 7.19
N CYS A 9 21.75 -24.44 6.69
CA CYS A 9 20.89 -24.79 5.57
C CYS A 9 21.75 -25.41 4.46
N PRO A 10 21.36 -26.56 3.90
CA PRO A 10 22.12 -27.18 2.82
C PRO A 10 22.35 -26.18 1.69
N PRO A 11 23.54 -26.18 1.04
CA PRO A 11 23.85 -25.18 0.01
C PRO A 11 22.82 -25.17 -1.14
N TRP A 12 22.17 -26.30 -1.42
CA TRP A 12 21.10 -26.40 -2.41
C TRP A 12 19.84 -25.59 -2.04
N THR A 13 19.51 -25.44 -0.76
CA THR A 13 18.34 -24.65 -0.33
C THR A 13 18.56 -23.16 -0.60
N LEU A 14 19.74 -22.66 -0.24
CA LEU A 14 20.14 -21.28 -0.49
C LEU A 14 20.20 -21.00 -2.00
N ASN A 15 20.76 -21.94 -2.77
CA ASN A 15 20.83 -21.84 -4.23
C ASN A 15 19.43 -21.85 -4.88
N ALA A 16 18.51 -22.67 -4.36
CA ALA A 16 17.13 -22.72 -4.85
C ALA A 16 16.36 -21.43 -4.55
N SER A 17 16.50 -20.88 -3.33
CA SER A 17 15.89 -19.60 -2.95
C SER A 17 16.43 -18.44 -3.78
N LEU A 18 17.75 -18.36 -3.97
CA LEU A 18 18.38 -17.34 -4.81
C LEU A 18 17.97 -17.47 -6.28
N LYS A 19 17.88 -18.70 -6.80
CA LYS A 19 17.40 -18.95 -8.16
C LYS A 19 15.96 -18.45 -8.34
N ARG A 20 15.06 -18.77 -7.40
CA ARG A 20 13.66 -18.31 -7.45
C ARG A 20 13.55 -16.79 -7.39
N ILE A 21 14.33 -16.13 -6.52
CA ILE A 21 14.33 -14.66 -6.41
C ILE A 21 14.84 -14.03 -7.70
N ARG A 22 15.91 -14.56 -8.32
CA ARG A 22 16.43 -14.08 -9.61
C ARG A 22 15.44 -14.28 -10.76
N GLU A 23 14.74 -15.41 -10.77
CA GLU A 23 13.67 -15.70 -11.74
C GLU A 23 12.50 -14.73 -11.60
N LEU A 24 12.06 -14.46 -10.37
CA LEU A 24 11.02 -13.48 -10.07
C LEU A 24 11.47 -12.06 -10.48
N GLN A 25 12.72 -11.72 -10.18
CA GLN A 25 13.32 -10.44 -10.55
C GLN A 25 13.28 -10.22 -12.07
N GLY A 26 13.75 -11.20 -12.84
CA GLY A 26 13.73 -11.14 -14.30
C GLY A 26 12.31 -11.09 -14.86
N ALA A 27 11.38 -11.86 -14.30
CA ALA A 27 9.97 -11.84 -14.71
C ALA A 27 9.31 -10.47 -14.50
N ILE A 28 9.54 -9.83 -13.34
CA ILE A 28 9.04 -8.48 -13.05
C ILE A 28 9.65 -7.44 -14.00
N MET A 29 10.95 -7.53 -14.29
CA MET A 29 11.62 -6.61 -15.23
C MET A 29 11.04 -6.74 -16.66
N VAL A 30 10.77 -7.95 -17.13
CA VAL A 30 10.16 -8.15 -18.45
C VAL A 30 8.71 -7.65 -18.47
N ALA A 31 7.91 -8.00 -17.46
CA ALA A 31 6.52 -7.57 -17.38
C ALA A 31 6.37 -6.05 -17.26
N SER A 32 7.28 -5.39 -16.54
CA SER A 32 7.31 -3.93 -16.42
C SER A 32 7.70 -3.24 -17.72
N CYS A 33 8.60 -3.79 -18.52
CA CYS A 33 8.85 -3.31 -19.88
C CYS A 33 7.58 -3.37 -20.73
N VAL A 34 6.80 -4.46 -20.64
CA VAL A 34 5.51 -4.57 -21.33
C VAL A 34 4.53 -3.51 -20.81
N GLN A 35 4.43 -3.31 -19.50
CA GLN A 35 3.59 -2.27 -18.89
C GLN A 35 3.97 -0.86 -19.37
N MET A 36 5.26 -0.55 -19.44
CA MET A 36 5.76 0.73 -19.95
C MET A 36 5.38 0.92 -21.42
N LEU A 37 5.58 -0.11 -22.26
CA LEU A 37 5.18 -0.07 -23.66
C LEU A 37 3.67 0.17 -23.81
N VAL A 38 2.85 -0.54 -23.04
CA VAL A 38 1.39 -0.39 -23.03
C VAL A 38 0.95 1.00 -22.54
N GLY A 39 1.59 1.53 -21.49
CA GLY A 39 1.31 2.86 -20.94
C GLY A 39 1.69 3.98 -21.91
N PHE A 40 2.95 3.99 -22.39
CA PHE A 40 3.45 5.07 -23.25
C PHE A 40 2.96 5.00 -24.69
N SER A 41 2.62 3.82 -25.22
CA SER A 41 1.97 3.70 -26.55
C SER A 41 0.56 4.28 -26.59
N GLY A 42 -0.04 4.51 -25.42
CA GLY A 42 -1.38 5.05 -25.28
C GLY A 42 -2.50 4.03 -25.43
N LEU A 43 -2.18 2.75 -25.45
CA LEU A 43 -3.12 1.64 -25.58
C LEU A 43 -4.16 1.61 -24.45
N ILE A 44 -3.76 1.98 -23.23
CA ILE A 44 -4.68 2.06 -22.08
C ILE A 44 -5.81 3.06 -22.35
N GLY A 45 -5.51 4.24 -22.88
CA GLY A 45 -6.50 5.27 -23.20
C GLY A 45 -7.49 4.84 -24.28
N PHE A 46 -7.12 3.89 -25.14
CA PHE A 46 -8.05 3.21 -26.06
C PHE A 46 -8.92 2.19 -25.32
N LEU A 47 -8.31 1.34 -24.49
CA LEU A 47 -8.98 0.32 -23.69
C LEU A 47 -9.94 0.89 -22.63
N MET A 48 -9.75 2.14 -22.21
CA MET A 48 -10.66 2.86 -21.30
C MET A 48 -12.12 2.88 -21.75
N ARG A 49 -12.40 2.74 -23.06
CA ARG A 49 -13.78 2.64 -23.55
C ARG A 49 -14.48 1.36 -23.06
N TYR A 50 -13.72 0.32 -22.74
CA TYR A 50 -14.19 -1.00 -22.33
C TYR A 50 -13.97 -1.27 -20.83
N ILE A 51 -13.09 -0.50 -20.17
CA ILE A 51 -12.82 -0.64 -18.75
C ILE A 51 -13.89 0.14 -17.97
N GLY A 52 -14.80 -0.59 -17.32
CA GLY A 52 -15.82 -0.03 -16.42
C GLY A 52 -15.89 -0.79 -15.10
N PRO A 53 -16.74 -0.36 -14.15
CA PRO A 53 -16.92 -1.07 -12.88
C PRO A 53 -17.30 -2.55 -13.06
N LEU A 54 -18.06 -2.84 -14.13
CA LEU A 54 -18.46 -4.20 -14.52
C LEU A 54 -17.29 -5.10 -14.93
N THR A 55 -16.18 -4.54 -15.43
CA THR A 55 -14.99 -5.31 -15.78
C THR A 55 -13.96 -5.30 -14.63
N ILE A 56 -13.84 -4.20 -13.89
CA ILE A 56 -12.88 -4.05 -12.79
C ILE A 56 -13.21 -5.02 -11.65
N ALA A 57 -14.46 -5.07 -11.19
CA ALA A 57 -14.87 -5.92 -10.08
C ALA A 57 -14.56 -7.43 -10.27
N PRO A 58 -14.92 -8.07 -11.41
CA PRO A 58 -14.58 -9.47 -11.63
C PRO A 58 -13.07 -9.69 -11.81
N THR A 59 -12.34 -8.76 -12.43
CA THR A 59 -10.88 -8.86 -12.56
C THR A 59 -10.18 -8.85 -11.20
N ILE A 60 -10.52 -7.91 -10.31
CA ILE A 60 -9.97 -7.86 -8.95
C ILE A 60 -10.35 -9.12 -8.17
N SER A 61 -11.59 -9.59 -8.30
CA SER A 61 -12.05 -10.81 -7.63
C SER A 61 -11.25 -12.04 -8.09
N LEU A 62 -10.99 -12.18 -9.39
CA LEU A 62 -10.20 -13.26 -9.95
C LEU A 62 -8.73 -13.24 -9.50
N VAL A 63 -8.15 -12.07 -9.27
CA VAL A 63 -6.79 -11.95 -8.71
C VAL A 63 -6.75 -12.27 -7.22
N ALA A 64 -7.82 -11.96 -6.48
CA ALA A 64 -7.90 -12.26 -5.05
C ALA A 64 -8.11 -13.76 -4.77
N LEU A 65 -8.83 -14.49 -5.63
CA LEU A 65 -9.20 -15.89 -5.39
C LEU A 65 -7.99 -16.82 -5.15
N PRO A 66 -6.91 -16.82 -5.96
CA PRO A 66 -5.74 -17.66 -5.72
C PRO A 66 -4.99 -17.36 -4.42
N LEU A 67 -5.14 -16.14 -3.87
CA LEU A 67 -4.49 -15.75 -2.62
C LEU A 67 -5.19 -16.37 -1.40
N PHE A 68 -6.43 -16.85 -1.56
CA PHE A 68 -7.22 -17.43 -0.47
C PHE A 68 -6.56 -18.67 0.14
N ASP A 69 -6.00 -19.57 -0.68
CA ASP A 69 -5.33 -20.78 -0.17
C ASP A 69 -4.09 -20.44 0.65
N SER A 70 -3.27 -19.50 0.16
CA SER A 70 -2.08 -19.07 0.90
C SER A 70 -2.45 -18.36 2.19
N ALA A 71 -3.44 -17.47 2.15
CA ALA A 71 -3.95 -16.77 3.32
C ALA A 71 -4.56 -17.75 4.33
N GLY A 72 -5.35 -18.73 3.87
CA GLY A 72 -5.97 -19.77 4.68
C GLY A 72 -4.95 -20.67 5.36
N ASN A 73 -3.90 -21.09 4.64
CA ASN A 73 -2.81 -21.87 5.22
C ASN A 73 -2.06 -21.12 6.31
N ASN A 74 -1.80 -19.81 6.12
CA ASN A 74 -1.14 -18.97 7.12
C ASN A 74 -2.06 -18.68 8.33
N ALA A 75 -3.34 -18.42 8.10
CA ALA A 75 -4.35 -18.22 9.14
C ALA A 75 -4.58 -19.52 9.95
N GLY A 76 -4.49 -20.68 9.29
CA GLY A 76 -4.66 -22.01 9.89
C GLY A 76 -3.57 -22.38 10.89
N ILE A 77 -2.40 -21.74 10.84
CA ILE A 77 -1.31 -21.94 11.83
C ILE A 77 -1.83 -21.74 13.25
N HIS A 78 -2.65 -20.70 13.46
CA HIS A 78 -3.35 -20.48 14.72
C HIS A 78 -4.72 -19.82 14.49
N TRP A 79 -5.75 -20.65 14.30
CA TRP A 79 -7.10 -20.20 13.93
C TRP A 79 -7.69 -19.19 14.92
N GLY A 80 -7.44 -19.33 16.23
CA GLY A 80 -7.99 -18.43 17.25
C GLY A 80 -7.49 -16.98 17.12
N ILE A 81 -6.19 -16.79 16.93
CA ILE A 81 -5.58 -15.46 16.73
C ILE A 81 -6.02 -14.89 15.38
N ALA A 82 -6.12 -15.73 14.34
CA ALA A 82 -6.63 -15.31 13.04
C ALA A 82 -8.09 -14.82 13.12
N ALA A 83 -8.97 -15.59 13.76
CA ALA A 83 -10.38 -15.24 13.97
C ALA A 83 -10.52 -13.94 14.78
N MET A 84 -9.74 -13.78 15.83
CA MET A 84 -9.70 -12.53 16.61
C MET A 84 -9.24 -11.35 15.76
N THR A 85 -8.20 -11.51 14.94
CA THR A 85 -7.71 -10.45 14.05
C THR A 85 -8.77 -10.03 13.04
N ILE A 86 -9.46 -11.00 12.42
CA ILE A 86 -10.59 -10.74 11.52
C ILE A 86 -11.71 -10.00 12.26
N PHE A 87 -12.06 -10.45 13.46
CA PHE A 87 -13.07 -9.80 14.29
C PHE A 87 -12.70 -8.34 14.60
N LEU A 88 -11.44 -8.07 14.98
CA LEU A 88 -10.95 -6.71 15.22
C LEU A 88 -11.00 -5.85 13.96
N ILE A 89 -10.61 -6.39 12.80
CA ILE A 89 -10.69 -5.68 11.51
C ILE A 89 -12.15 -5.31 11.21
N VAL A 90 -13.10 -6.23 11.36
CA VAL A 90 -14.54 -5.98 11.13
C VAL A 90 -15.09 -4.96 12.13
N LEU A 91 -14.75 -5.10 13.42
CA LEU A 91 -15.17 -4.19 14.47
C LEU A 91 -14.69 -2.76 14.18
N PHE A 92 -13.41 -2.59 13.81
CA PHE A 92 -12.82 -1.28 13.55
C PHE A 92 -13.33 -0.66 12.25
N SER A 93 -13.40 -1.44 11.17
CA SER A 93 -13.81 -0.95 9.84
C SER A 93 -15.31 -0.69 9.72
N GLN A 94 -16.17 -1.49 10.37
CA GLN A 94 -17.62 -1.41 10.20
C GLN A 94 -18.33 -0.67 11.34
N TYR A 95 -17.96 -0.95 12.60
CA TYR A 95 -18.69 -0.45 13.77
C TYR A 95 -18.06 0.80 14.37
N LEU A 96 -16.74 0.80 14.59
CA LEU A 96 -16.02 1.92 15.22
C LEU A 96 -15.57 3.00 14.22
N LYS A 97 -15.93 2.89 12.94
CA LYS A 97 -15.53 3.83 11.88
C LYS A 97 -15.85 5.29 12.20
N ASN A 98 -16.97 5.55 12.87
CA ASN A 98 -17.45 6.92 13.17
C ASN A 98 -17.00 7.42 14.55
N VAL A 99 -16.21 6.63 15.29
CA VAL A 99 -15.74 7.02 16.62
C VAL A 99 -14.53 7.94 16.47
N ALA A 100 -14.74 9.22 16.75
CA ALA A 100 -13.67 10.19 16.79
C ALA A 100 -12.84 10.02 18.06
N VAL A 101 -11.57 9.64 17.91
CA VAL A 101 -10.64 9.56 19.03
C VAL A 101 -10.08 10.96 19.30
N PRO A 102 -10.18 11.48 20.54
CA PRO A 102 -9.57 12.74 20.92
C PRO A 102 -8.04 12.59 20.94
N MET A 103 -7.36 13.09 19.92
CA MET A 103 -5.90 13.08 19.86
C MET A 103 -5.36 14.45 20.29
N PRO A 104 -4.44 14.51 21.26
CA PRO A 104 -3.81 15.77 21.66
C PRO A 104 -2.84 16.22 20.56
N ILE A 105 -3.13 17.33 19.90
CA ILE A 105 -2.20 17.94 18.95
C ILE A 105 -1.36 18.97 19.72
N TYR A 106 -0.06 18.71 19.80
CA TYR A 106 0.89 19.67 20.33
C TYR A 106 1.27 20.68 19.24
N ARG A 107 0.59 21.84 19.25
CA ARG A 107 1.01 23.01 18.48
C ARG A 107 1.89 23.87 19.39
N GLY A 108 3.11 24.17 18.94
CA GLY A 108 4.15 24.80 19.75
C GLY A 108 3.71 26.06 20.51
N GLN A 109 4.33 26.24 21.68
CA GLN A 109 4.20 27.37 22.64
C GLN A 109 2.74 27.65 23.09
N LYS A 110 2.25 26.80 23.99
CA LYS A 110 1.09 27.04 24.89
C LYS A 110 -0.31 27.00 24.25
N LYS A 111 -0.79 25.79 23.92
CA LYS A 111 -2.10 25.22 24.29
C LYS A 111 -2.26 23.84 23.61
N CYS A 112 -2.27 22.76 24.39
CA CYS A 112 -2.71 21.44 23.88
C CYS A 112 -4.18 21.55 23.48
N ARG A 113 -4.48 21.44 22.18
CA ARG A 113 -5.85 21.37 21.68
C ARG A 113 -6.14 19.92 21.31
N VAL A 114 -7.18 19.37 21.93
CA VAL A 114 -7.70 18.04 21.59
C VAL A 114 -8.44 18.17 20.27
N SER A 115 -7.94 17.52 19.22
CA SER A 115 -8.62 17.43 17.94
C SER A 115 -9.27 16.06 17.79
N LYS A 116 -10.43 16.02 17.14
CA LYS A 116 -11.17 14.79 16.84
C LYS A 116 -10.53 14.13 15.60
N PHE A 117 -9.94 12.95 15.74
CA PHE A 117 -9.35 12.20 14.64
C PHE A 117 -10.01 10.82 14.48
N TYR A 118 -10.39 10.46 13.26
CA TYR A 118 -11.06 9.21 12.93
C TYR A 118 -10.04 8.08 12.69
N LEU A 119 -9.31 7.69 13.73
CA LEU A 119 -8.22 6.71 13.66
C LEU A 119 -8.67 5.36 13.07
N PHE A 120 -9.82 4.86 13.52
CA PHE A 120 -10.38 3.57 13.11
C PHE A 120 -10.83 3.53 11.65
N GLN A 121 -11.11 4.68 11.04
CA GLN A 121 -11.53 4.75 9.64
C GLN A 121 -10.33 4.73 8.69
N VAL A 122 -9.22 5.36 9.06
CA VAL A 122 -8.02 5.50 8.21
C VAL A 122 -7.09 4.29 8.36
N PHE A 123 -6.95 3.73 9.56
CA PHE A 123 -5.99 2.64 9.83
C PHE A 123 -6.61 1.41 10.54
N PRO A 124 -7.82 0.92 10.15
CA PRO A 124 -8.46 -0.19 10.85
C PRO A 124 -7.61 -1.47 10.85
N VAL A 125 -7.04 -1.81 9.70
CA VAL A 125 -6.24 -3.04 9.54
C VAL A 125 -4.94 -2.97 10.35
N LEU A 126 -4.21 -1.84 10.25
CA LEU A 126 -2.97 -1.66 10.99
C LEU A 126 -3.19 -1.72 12.51
N LEU A 127 -4.24 -1.07 13.02
CA LEU A 127 -4.55 -1.10 14.44
C LEU A 127 -4.93 -2.50 14.92
N ALA A 128 -5.73 -3.24 14.14
CA ALA A 128 -6.08 -4.62 14.45
C ALA A 128 -4.82 -5.51 14.49
N LEU A 129 -3.91 -5.36 13.53
CA LEU A 129 -2.64 -6.08 13.52
C LEU A 129 -1.77 -5.74 14.73
N CYS A 130 -1.67 -4.46 15.13
CA CYS A 130 -0.92 -4.05 16.32
C CYS A 130 -1.48 -4.68 17.60
N ILE A 131 -2.81 -4.70 17.77
CA ILE A 131 -3.46 -5.30 18.95
C ILE A 131 -3.29 -6.82 18.95
N SER A 132 -3.49 -7.48 17.81
CA SER A 132 -3.27 -8.92 17.68
C SER A 132 -1.81 -9.29 17.99
N TRP A 133 -0.86 -8.53 17.45
CA TRP A 133 0.56 -8.74 17.73
C TRP A 133 0.90 -8.52 19.21
N LEU A 134 0.36 -7.46 19.84
CA LEU A 134 0.54 -7.20 21.26
C LEU A 134 -0.02 -8.34 22.12
N LEU A 135 -1.18 -8.89 21.76
CA LEU A 135 -1.71 -10.06 22.44
C LEU A 135 -0.77 -11.26 22.29
N CYS A 136 -0.30 -11.55 21.07
CA CYS A 136 0.68 -12.62 20.85
C CYS A 136 1.95 -12.41 21.68
N PHE A 137 2.41 -11.16 21.81
CA PHE A 137 3.56 -10.81 22.65
C PHE A 137 3.29 -11.12 24.12
N VAL A 138 2.14 -10.70 24.66
CA VAL A 138 1.73 -11.02 26.04
C VAL A 138 1.66 -12.53 26.26
N LEU A 139 1.01 -13.27 25.36
CA LEU A 139 0.90 -14.73 25.41
C LEU A 139 2.26 -15.45 25.28
N THR A 140 3.22 -14.81 24.61
CA THR A 140 4.60 -15.30 24.51
C THR A 140 5.33 -15.11 25.83
N VAL A 141 5.21 -13.93 26.46
CA VAL A 141 5.84 -13.60 27.75
C VAL A 141 5.26 -14.42 28.90
N THR A 142 3.95 -14.66 28.91
CA THR A 142 3.27 -15.50 29.92
C THR A 142 3.49 -17.00 29.71
N ASN A 143 4.23 -17.40 28.67
CA ASN A 143 4.48 -18.80 28.29
C ASN A 143 3.21 -19.65 28.10
N THR A 144 2.09 -19.02 27.73
CA THR A 144 0.85 -19.73 27.41
C THR A 144 0.94 -20.45 26.05
N LEU A 145 1.80 -19.96 25.16
CA LEU A 145 2.09 -20.59 23.87
C LEU A 145 3.23 -21.61 24.00
N PRO A 146 3.13 -22.80 23.39
CA PRO A 146 4.11 -23.86 23.59
C PRO A 146 5.49 -23.51 23.01
N THR A 147 6.53 -23.85 23.77
CA THR A 147 7.93 -23.66 23.36
C THR A 147 8.42 -24.75 22.40
N ALA A 148 7.74 -25.91 22.37
CA ALA A 148 8.09 -27.00 21.48
C ALA A 148 7.77 -26.66 20.02
N PRO A 149 8.73 -26.76 19.08
CA PRO A 149 8.57 -26.30 17.69
C PRO A 149 7.54 -27.09 16.87
N THR A 150 7.21 -28.31 17.31
CA THR A 150 6.22 -29.20 16.67
C THR A 150 4.82 -29.04 17.23
N ALA A 151 4.66 -28.28 18.33
CA ALA A 151 3.37 -28.10 18.98
C ALA A 151 2.54 -27.01 18.30
N TYR A 152 1.22 -27.23 18.28
CA TYR A 152 0.25 -26.27 17.76
C TYR A 152 0.39 -24.90 18.45
N GLY A 153 0.48 -23.83 17.68
CA GLY A 153 0.61 -22.46 18.20
C GLY A 153 2.03 -21.99 18.51
N HIS A 154 3.06 -22.83 18.35
CA HIS A 154 4.45 -22.38 18.48
C HIS A 154 4.81 -21.23 17.52
N LEU A 155 4.35 -21.34 16.27
CA LEU A 155 4.57 -20.33 15.24
C LEU A 155 3.83 -18.99 15.49
N ALA A 156 2.89 -18.96 16.44
CA ALA A 156 2.23 -17.73 16.86
C ALA A 156 3.07 -16.90 17.85
N ARG A 157 4.16 -17.47 18.37
CA ARG A 157 5.04 -16.76 19.31
C ARG A 157 5.85 -15.67 18.61
N THR A 158 6.01 -14.54 19.29
CA THR A 158 6.74 -13.38 18.76
C THR A 158 8.26 -13.53 18.82
N ASP A 159 8.78 -14.48 19.59
CA ASP A 159 10.21 -14.71 19.80
C ASP A 159 10.83 -15.71 18.81
N THR A 160 10.02 -16.39 17.99
CA THR A 160 10.49 -17.42 17.02
C THR A 160 11.54 -16.93 16.02
N LYS A 161 11.57 -15.61 15.73
CA LYS A 161 12.52 -14.98 14.80
C LYS A 161 13.55 -14.07 15.50
N GLY A 162 13.69 -14.17 16.82
CA GLY A 162 14.61 -13.32 17.60
C GLY A 162 16.08 -13.47 17.19
N ASP A 163 16.53 -14.67 16.83
CA ASP A 163 17.90 -14.91 16.34
C ASP A 163 18.19 -14.15 15.03
N VAL A 164 17.21 -14.09 14.12
CA VAL A 164 17.32 -13.33 12.86
C VAL A 164 17.45 -11.84 13.13
N LEU A 165 16.65 -11.30 14.07
CA LEU A 165 16.71 -9.90 14.46
C LEU A 165 18.07 -9.55 15.11
N SER A 166 18.61 -10.44 15.95
CA SER A 166 19.89 -10.23 16.62
C SER A 166 21.11 -10.26 15.68
N ARG A 167 21.00 -10.98 14.56
CA ARG A 167 22.06 -11.10 13.54
C ARG A 167 21.91 -10.08 12.41
N ALA A 168 20.79 -9.37 12.35
CA ALA A 168 20.52 -8.42 11.28
C ALA A 168 21.44 -7.19 11.42
N PRO A 169 22.07 -6.73 10.32
CA PRO A 169 22.82 -5.48 10.34
C PRO A 169 21.87 -4.31 10.57
N TRP A 170 22.27 -3.36 11.43
CA TRP A 170 21.51 -2.13 11.70
C TRP A 170 21.26 -1.29 10.44
N PHE A 171 22.23 -1.27 9.52
CA PHE A 171 22.11 -0.59 8.25
C PHE A 171 22.40 -1.56 7.11
N ARG A 172 21.43 -1.73 6.22
CA ARG A 172 21.56 -2.50 4.98
C ARG A 172 21.18 -1.59 3.83
N PHE A 173 22.15 -1.16 3.04
CA PHE A 173 21.88 -0.45 1.80
C PHE A 173 21.43 -1.45 0.73
N PRO A 174 20.17 -1.40 0.26
CA PRO A 174 19.75 -2.23 -0.85
C PRO A 174 20.35 -1.64 -2.13
N TYR A 175 20.79 -2.47 -3.08
CA TYR A 175 21.39 -2.03 -4.34
C TYR A 175 20.86 -2.87 -5.50
N PRO A 176 20.87 -2.35 -6.74
CA PRO A 176 20.35 -3.07 -7.88
C PRO A 176 21.20 -4.32 -8.15
N GLY A 177 20.53 -5.44 -8.42
CA GLY A 177 21.21 -6.73 -8.64
C GLY A 177 21.77 -7.37 -7.36
N GLN A 178 21.31 -6.98 -6.16
CA GLN A 178 21.79 -7.58 -4.90
C GLN A 178 21.60 -9.09 -4.80
N TRP A 179 20.65 -9.66 -5.54
CA TRP A 179 20.42 -11.11 -5.56
C TRP A 179 21.23 -11.82 -6.65
N GLY A 180 21.93 -11.09 -7.53
CA GLY A 180 22.67 -11.59 -8.69
C GLY A 180 22.03 -11.17 -10.03
N LEU A 181 22.54 -11.73 -11.13
CA LEU A 181 21.99 -11.47 -12.47
C LEU A 181 20.56 -12.03 -12.58
N PRO A 182 19.59 -11.23 -13.06
CA PRO A 182 18.21 -11.67 -13.22
C PRO A 182 18.15 -12.78 -14.27
N THR A 183 17.40 -13.83 -13.96
CA THR A 183 17.15 -14.96 -14.87
C THR A 183 15.71 -14.91 -15.31
N ILE A 184 15.42 -15.35 -16.54
CA ILE A 184 14.07 -15.28 -17.10
C ILE A 184 13.53 -16.70 -17.21
N SER A 185 12.33 -16.90 -16.67
CA SER A 185 11.53 -18.12 -16.87
C SER A 185 10.25 -17.73 -17.60
N LEU A 186 9.95 -18.40 -18.72
CA LEU A 186 8.75 -18.13 -19.53
C LEU A 186 7.48 -18.23 -18.69
N ALA A 187 7.36 -19.28 -17.86
CA ALA A 187 6.20 -19.45 -16.98
C ALA A 187 6.05 -18.30 -15.97
N GLY A 188 7.18 -17.86 -15.40
CA GLY A 188 7.19 -16.71 -14.48
C GLY A 188 6.79 -15.41 -15.17
N VAL A 189 7.29 -15.16 -16.38
CA VAL A 189 6.95 -13.97 -17.18
C VAL A 189 5.45 -13.91 -17.46
N PHE A 190 4.83 -14.99 -17.95
CA PHE A 190 3.40 -14.99 -18.21
C PHE A 190 2.56 -14.78 -16.94
N GLY A 191 2.95 -15.41 -15.83
CA GLY A 191 2.28 -15.21 -14.54
C GLY A 191 2.33 -13.76 -14.06
N ILE A 192 3.51 -13.14 -14.13
CA ILE A 192 3.67 -11.74 -13.69
C ILE A 192 3.02 -10.76 -14.67
N ILE A 193 3.05 -11.00 -15.99
CA ILE A 193 2.32 -10.18 -16.97
C ILE A 193 0.82 -10.19 -16.68
N ALA A 194 0.24 -11.35 -16.34
CA ALA A 194 -1.18 -11.42 -15.98
C ALA A 194 -1.50 -10.56 -14.74
N GLY A 195 -0.66 -10.64 -13.70
CA GLY A 195 -0.79 -9.79 -12.51
C GLY A 195 -0.65 -8.30 -12.82
N VAL A 196 0.31 -7.93 -13.66
CA VAL A 196 0.54 -6.54 -14.10
C VAL A 196 -0.63 -6.01 -14.95
N ILE A 197 -1.25 -6.84 -15.79
CA ILE A 197 -2.47 -6.46 -16.52
C ILE A 197 -3.62 -6.19 -15.57
N SER A 198 -3.80 -7.04 -14.56
CA SER A 198 -4.80 -6.79 -13.53
C SER A 198 -4.52 -5.50 -12.77
N SER A 199 -3.27 -5.26 -12.36
CA SER A 199 -2.91 -4.05 -11.62
C SER A 199 -3.08 -2.78 -12.45
N MET A 200 -2.87 -2.84 -13.77
CA MET A 200 -3.18 -1.73 -14.69
C MET A 200 -4.68 -1.39 -14.67
N VAL A 201 -5.55 -2.40 -14.68
CA VAL A 201 -7.01 -2.21 -14.64
C VAL A 201 -7.45 -1.62 -13.30
N GLU A 202 -6.89 -2.12 -12.20
CA GLU A 202 -7.11 -1.60 -10.84
C GLU A 202 -6.65 -0.14 -10.71
N SER A 203 -5.44 0.18 -11.19
CA SER A 203 -4.85 1.51 -11.12
C SER A 203 -5.66 2.56 -11.90
N VAL A 204 -6.26 2.19 -13.03
CA VAL A 204 -7.22 3.06 -13.72
C VAL A 204 -8.40 3.39 -12.80
N GLY A 205 -8.97 2.38 -12.13
CA GLY A 205 -10.02 2.58 -11.13
C GLY A 205 -9.60 3.55 -10.02
N ASP A 206 -8.39 3.38 -9.49
CA ASP A 206 -7.81 4.24 -8.47
C ASP A 206 -7.67 5.69 -8.91
N TYR A 207 -7.23 5.94 -10.15
CA TYR A 207 -7.11 7.31 -10.66
C TYR A 207 -8.46 8.01 -10.73
N TYR A 208 -9.50 7.32 -11.18
CA TYR A 208 -10.86 7.86 -11.23
C TYR A 208 -11.45 8.04 -9.83
N ALA A 209 -11.24 7.09 -8.93
CA ALA A 209 -11.68 7.19 -7.54
C ALA A 209 -10.99 8.36 -6.83
N CYS A 210 -9.68 8.50 -7.00
CA CYS A 210 -8.89 9.59 -6.45
C CYS A 210 -9.39 10.95 -6.98
N ALA A 211 -9.53 11.11 -8.30
CA ALA A 211 -10.05 12.34 -8.90
C ALA A 211 -11.42 12.73 -8.34
N ARG A 212 -12.33 11.76 -8.18
CA ARG A 212 -13.65 11.97 -7.59
C ARG A 212 -13.59 12.38 -6.11
N LEU A 213 -12.73 11.75 -5.31
CA LEU A 213 -12.60 12.03 -3.88
C LEU A 213 -12.01 13.42 -3.61
N VAL A 214 -11.13 13.90 -4.50
CA VAL A 214 -10.52 15.24 -4.39
C VAL A 214 -11.30 16.34 -5.14
N GLY A 215 -12.42 16.00 -5.79
CA GLY A 215 -13.22 16.96 -6.56
C GLY A 215 -12.58 17.45 -7.86
N ALA A 216 -11.60 16.72 -8.38
CA ALA A 216 -10.97 17.03 -9.66
C ALA A 216 -11.80 16.51 -10.85
N PRO A 217 -11.69 17.14 -12.04
CA PRO A 217 -12.29 16.59 -13.25
C PRO A 217 -11.72 15.18 -13.53
N PRO A 218 -12.44 14.32 -14.27
CA PRO A 218 -11.95 13.00 -14.61
C PRO A 218 -10.62 13.09 -15.37
N PRO A 219 -9.65 12.20 -15.08
CA PRO A 219 -8.32 12.26 -15.69
C PRO A 219 -8.40 12.15 -17.21
N PRO A 220 -7.70 13.03 -17.96
CA PRO A 220 -7.64 12.90 -19.41
C PRO A 220 -6.82 11.66 -19.79
N ARG A 221 -7.15 11.05 -20.95
CA ARG A 221 -6.54 9.78 -21.40
C ARG A 221 -5.01 9.80 -21.41
N HIS A 222 -4.41 10.91 -21.83
CA HIS A 222 -2.95 11.06 -21.87
C HIS A 222 -2.32 11.05 -20.48
N ALA A 223 -2.99 11.57 -19.45
CA ALA A 223 -2.49 11.56 -18.09
C ALA A 223 -2.49 10.15 -17.52
N VAL A 224 -3.53 9.36 -17.80
CA VAL A 224 -3.59 7.96 -17.34
C VAL A 224 -2.59 7.07 -18.06
N ASN A 225 -2.43 7.24 -19.38
CA ASN A 225 -1.39 6.55 -20.14
C ASN A 225 0.00 6.79 -19.55
N ARG A 226 0.31 8.05 -19.21
CA ARG A 226 1.56 8.41 -18.53
C ARG A 226 1.63 7.86 -17.11
N GLY A 227 0.53 7.85 -16.36
CA GLY A 227 0.44 7.23 -15.03
C GLY A 227 0.86 5.76 -15.07
N ILE A 228 0.23 4.96 -15.93
CA ILE A 228 0.56 3.54 -16.09
C ILE A 228 1.99 3.33 -16.59
N GLY A 229 2.49 4.18 -17.50
CA GLY A 229 3.88 4.12 -17.96
C GLY A 229 4.90 4.37 -16.84
N ILE A 230 4.59 5.31 -15.94
CA ILE A 230 5.42 5.63 -14.76
C ILE A 230 5.32 4.51 -13.71
N GLU A 231 4.16 3.90 -13.52
CA GLU A 231 4.03 2.70 -12.67
C GLU A 231 4.88 1.56 -13.20
N GLY A 232 4.88 1.33 -14.51
CA GLY A 232 5.76 0.35 -15.16
C GLY A 232 7.24 0.65 -14.90
N LEU A 233 7.65 1.92 -14.96
CA LEU A 233 9.02 2.31 -14.60
C LEU A 233 9.32 2.02 -13.12
N GLY A 234 8.37 2.28 -12.23
CA GLY A 234 8.45 1.90 -10.82
C GLY A 234 8.65 0.39 -10.63
N CYS A 235 7.86 -0.42 -11.35
CA CYS A 235 7.97 -1.88 -11.33
C CYS A 235 9.33 -2.35 -11.85
N LEU A 236 9.85 -1.71 -12.89
CA LEU A 236 11.16 -2.02 -13.46
C LEU A 236 12.27 -1.76 -12.44
N LEU A 237 12.22 -0.63 -11.74
CA LEU A 237 13.18 -0.29 -10.69
C LEU A 237 13.04 -1.23 -9.49
N ALA A 238 11.81 -1.55 -9.08
CA ALA A 238 11.53 -2.51 -8.00
C ALA A 238 12.05 -3.92 -8.33
N GLY A 239 11.92 -4.33 -9.60
CA GLY A 239 12.55 -5.50 -10.17
C GLY A 239 14.07 -5.39 -10.12
N ALA A 240 14.69 -4.34 -10.65
CA ALA A 240 16.14 -4.17 -10.64
C ALA A 240 16.76 -4.21 -9.23
N TRP A 241 16.08 -3.62 -8.24
CA TRP A 241 16.47 -3.63 -6.83
C TRP A 241 16.18 -4.94 -6.10
N GLY A 242 15.45 -5.86 -6.74
CA GLY A 242 15.18 -7.17 -6.20
C GLY A 242 14.21 -7.14 -5.02
N THR A 243 13.23 -6.23 -5.04
CA THR A 243 12.20 -6.15 -3.99
C THR A 243 11.34 -7.41 -3.91
N GLY A 244 11.23 -8.14 -5.03
CA GLY A 244 10.39 -9.34 -5.13
C GLY A 244 8.90 -9.02 -5.34
N ASN A 245 8.55 -7.75 -5.52
CA ASN A 245 7.18 -7.31 -5.79
C ASN A 245 7.15 -6.25 -6.90
N GLY A 246 6.01 -6.16 -7.59
CA GLY A 246 5.70 -5.02 -8.45
C GLY A 246 5.25 -3.81 -7.62
N THR A 247 5.27 -2.62 -8.22
CA THR A 247 4.72 -1.39 -7.63
C THR A 247 3.45 -1.00 -8.36
N THR A 248 2.43 -0.57 -7.65
CA THR A 248 1.16 -0.14 -8.25
C THR A 248 0.52 0.95 -7.39
N SER A 249 -0.56 1.54 -7.88
CA SER A 249 -1.39 2.45 -7.12
C SER A 249 -2.04 1.72 -5.94
N TYR A 250 -2.15 2.41 -4.80
CA TYR A 250 -2.62 1.79 -3.56
C TYR A 250 -4.00 2.36 -3.20
N SER A 251 -5.05 1.56 -3.40
CA SER A 251 -6.45 1.98 -3.18
C SER A 251 -6.72 2.40 -1.74
N GLU A 252 -5.98 1.88 -0.76
CA GLU A 252 -6.09 2.29 0.64
C GLU A 252 -5.62 3.73 0.84
N ASN A 253 -4.58 4.16 0.12
CA ASN A 253 -4.15 5.57 0.14
C ASN A 253 -5.21 6.47 -0.49
N VAL A 254 -5.87 5.99 -1.56
CA VAL A 254 -7.01 6.69 -2.17
C VAL A 254 -8.17 6.82 -1.17
N GLY A 255 -8.48 5.74 -0.43
CA GLY A 255 -9.48 5.75 0.64
C GLY A 255 -9.13 6.74 1.76
N ALA A 256 -7.87 6.79 2.18
CA ALA A 256 -7.38 7.73 3.19
C ALA A 256 -7.54 9.20 2.76
N LEU A 257 -7.34 9.53 1.47
CA LEU A 257 -7.61 10.87 0.93
C LEU A 257 -9.08 11.27 1.08
N GLY A 258 -10.01 10.34 0.81
CA GLY A 258 -11.45 10.57 0.96
C GLY A 258 -11.87 10.90 2.40
N ILE A 259 -11.17 10.33 3.38
CA ILE A 259 -11.45 10.50 4.82
C ILE A 259 -10.78 11.77 5.36
N THR A 260 -9.48 11.92 5.09
CA THR A 260 -8.68 13.03 5.63
C THR A 260 -9.04 14.36 4.99
N ARG A 261 -9.61 14.34 3.78
CA ARG A 261 -9.88 15.54 2.96
C ARG A 261 -8.62 16.39 2.72
N VAL A 262 -7.44 15.79 2.85
CA VAL A 262 -6.15 16.45 2.60
C VAL A 262 -5.66 16.00 1.24
N SER A 263 -5.92 16.79 0.22
CA SER A 263 -5.31 16.65 -1.10
C SER A 263 -4.30 17.79 -1.31
N LEU A 264 -3.00 17.48 -1.27
CA LEU A 264 -1.95 18.44 -1.58
C LEU A 264 -1.80 18.58 -3.10
N LEU A 265 -2.89 18.91 -3.80
CA LEU A 265 -2.90 19.06 -5.27
C LEU A 265 -2.34 20.42 -5.72
N THR A 266 -1.71 21.18 -4.82
CA THR A 266 -1.47 22.61 -4.99
C THR A 266 -0.55 22.95 -6.17
N ARG A 267 0.26 22.06 -6.75
CA ARG A 267 1.09 22.39 -7.94
C ARG A 267 1.54 21.16 -8.75
N LEU A 268 0.65 20.51 -9.51
CA LEU A 268 1.10 19.68 -10.64
C LEU A 268 0.94 20.48 -11.94
N PRO A 269 2.02 20.98 -12.56
CA PRO A 269 1.95 21.85 -13.75
C PRO A 269 1.42 21.16 -15.01
N PHE A 270 1.11 19.86 -14.93
CA PHE A 270 0.66 19.02 -16.04
C PHE A 270 -0.84 18.72 -16.04
N TRP A 271 -1.57 19.11 -15.00
CA TRP A 271 -3.00 18.88 -14.94
C TRP A 271 -3.78 20.10 -15.45
N PRO A 272 -4.71 19.94 -16.40
CA PRO A 272 -5.53 21.05 -16.84
C PRO A 272 -6.36 21.56 -15.67
N THR A 273 -6.13 22.80 -15.27
CA THR A 273 -7.05 23.55 -14.42
C THR A 273 -8.34 23.72 -15.20
N GLY A 274 -9.33 22.86 -14.95
CA GLY A 274 -10.68 23.13 -15.39
C GLY A 274 -11.12 24.43 -14.72
N GLU A 275 -11.55 25.41 -15.52
CA GLU A 275 -12.39 26.49 -15.04
C GLU A 275 -13.69 25.87 -14.52
N ALA A 276 -13.69 25.43 -13.26
CA ALA A 276 -14.90 25.08 -12.57
C ALA A 276 -15.74 26.36 -12.46
N GLY A 277 -16.92 26.33 -13.07
CA GLY A 277 -17.88 27.42 -13.01
C GLY A 277 -18.10 27.90 -11.58
N LYS A 278 -18.29 29.22 -11.45
CA LYS A 278 -18.72 29.92 -10.23
C LYS A 278 -19.63 29.05 -9.37
N GLY A 279 -19.11 28.51 -8.25
CA GLY A 279 -19.96 27.78 -7.29
C GLY A 279 -19.24 26.98 -6.21
N GLU A 280 -18.19 26.23 -6.53
CA GLU A 280 -17.52 25.36 -5.54
C GLU A 280 -16.00 25.50 -5.65
N GLN A 281 -15.46 26.52 -4.97
CA GLN A 281 -14.02 26.62 -4.78
C GLN A 281 -13.56 25.54 -3.80
N GLY A 282 -12.72 24.62 -4.28
CA GLY A 282 -11.90 23.77 -3.45
C GLY A 282 -11.10 24.64 -2.48
N VAL A 283 -11.48 24.58 -1.21
CA VAL A 283 -10.87 25.41 -0.16
C VAL A 283 -9.44 24.91 0.07
N SER A 284 -8.46 25.71 -0.38
CA SER A 284 -7.06 25.52 -0.04
C SER A 284 -6.91 25.58 1.49
N LEU A 285 -6.16 24.63 2.07
CA LEU A 285 -5.95 24.50 3.52
C LEU A 285 -5.32 25.76 4.15
N LEU A 286 -4.70 26.63 3.35
CA LEU A 286 -4.18 27.94 3.78
C LEU A 286 -5.31 28.96 4.03
N THR A 287 -6.42 28.88 3.29
CA THR A 287 -7.58 29.77 3.47
C THR A 287 -8.39 29.40 4.72
N CYS A 288 -8.50 28.11 5.05
CA CYS A 288 -9.14 27.64 6.28
C CYS A 288 -8.35 27.97 7.55
N LEU A 289 -7.03 28.15 7.46
CA LEU A 289 -6.21 28.52 8.63
C LEU A 289 -6.24 30.02 8.97
N SER A 290 -6.86 30.85 8.12
CA SER A 290 -7.05 32.29 8.37
C SER A 290 -8.44 32.63 8.93
N GLN A 291 -9.40 31.70 8.95
CA GLN A 291 -10.71 31.95 9.55
C GLN A 291 -10.72 31.46 10.99
N ASN A 292 -10.46 32.38 11.92
CA ASN A 292 -10.68 32.18 13.34
C ASN A 292 -11.83 33.10 13.80
N SER A 293 -12.94 32.49 14.20
CA SER A 293 -13.90 32.90 15.25
C SER A 293 -14.39 34.37 15.38
N SER A 294 -14.58 35.11 14.30
CA SER A 294 -15.48 36.28 14.29
C SER A 294 -15.92 36.53 12.85
N GLY A 295 -17.21 36.31 12.57
CA GLY A 295 -17.79 36.48 11.25
C GLY A 295 -17.88 37.94 10.83
N GLU A 296 -16.76 38.56 10.49
CA GLU A 296 -16.70 39.85 9.81
C GLU A 296 -15.77 39.79 8.60
N PHE A 297 -16.27 40.37 7.51
CA PHE A 297 -15.60 40.52 6.23
C PHE A 297 -14.76 41.80 6.29
N SER A 298 -13.44 41.69 6.26
CA SER A 298 -12.58 42.85 6.00
C SER A 298 -12.23 42.92 4.52
N GLU A 299 -12.84 43.86 3.81
CA GLU A 299 -12.30 44.45 2.59
C GLU A 299 -10.88 44.95 2.84
N GLY A 300 -9.94 44.58 1.98
CA GLY A 300 -8.54 44.98 2.13
C GLY A 300 -7.63 44.32 1.09
N THR A 301 -7.66 44.90 -0.11
CA THR A 301 -6.77 44.72 -1.25
C THR A 301 -5.30 44.55 -0.85
N ILE A 302 -4.56 43.68 -1.55
CA ILE A 302 -3.27 43.97 -2.21
C ILE A 302 -2.97 42.84 -3.19
N GLU A 303 -3.01 43.18 -4.48
CA GLU A 303 -2.36 42.43 -5.56
C GLU A 303 -0.84 42.38 -5.30
N THR A 304 -0.23 41.21 -5.43
CA THR A 304 1.18 41.12 -5.81
C THR A 304 1.33 40.10 -6.93
N LYS A 305 1.49 40.63 -8.15
CA LYS A 305 2.18 39.96 -9.26
C LYS A 305 3.60 39.58 -8.80
N ILE A 306 3.97 38.33 -9.02
CA ILE A 306 5.07 37.84 -9.89
C ILE A 306 4.91 36.32 -10.00
#